data_AF-A0A958RXS2-F1
#
_entry.id   AF-A0A958RXS2-F1
#
_cell.length_a   1.000
_cell.length_b   1.000
_cell.length_c   1.000
_cell.angle_alpha   90.00
_cell.angle_beta   90.00
_cell.angle_gamma   90.00
#
_symmetry.space_group_name_H-M   'P 1'
#
loop_
_entity.id
_entity.type
_entity.pdbx_description
1 polymer ?
#
loop_
_entity_poly.entity_id
_entity_poly.type
_entity_poly.pdbx_seq_one_letter_code
_entity_poly.pdbx_strand_id
1 'polypeptide(L)'
;MKKCVALLMVGSLTLGCIAQDTFTLKDTSFAVGARLVTYQILFDYNAATFRSEAYPYLDSIVQFMQQHPNLTIEVGNHRDERGSDKYSRRLTAIRSKAVVNYLVEKGIAPTRLTSRGYEESRPLVSNAKTEEEHQRNRRTELMIISIDADHKE
;
A
#
# COMPACT_ATOMS: atom_id res chain seq x y z
N MET A 1 -19.33 18.52 -14.85
CA MET A 1 -18.58 19.76 -15.13
C MET A 1 -17.23 19.67 -14.44
N LYS A 2 -16.17 19.37 -15.21
CA LYS A 2 -14.80 19.26 -14.72
C LYS A 2 -14.21 20.68 -14.64
N LYS A 3 -13.77 21.13 -13.47
CA LYS A 3 -12.95 22.34 -13.34
C LYS A 3 -11.49 21.93 -13.22
N CYS A 4 -10.75 22.13 -14.31
CA CYS A 4 -9.31 22.20 -14.32
C CYS A 4 -8.85 23.40 -13.47
N VAL A 5 -7.82 23.21 -12.66
CA VAL A 5 -6.93 24.30 -12.25
C VAL A 5 -5.54 23.88 -12.72
N ALA A 6 -5.06 24.61 -13.72
CA ALA A 6 -3.71 24.51 -14.25
C ALA A 6 -2.75 25.23 -13.30
N LEU A 7 -1.62 24.60 -12.98
CA LEU A 7 -0.42 25.29 -12.53
C LEU A 7 0.74 24.82 -13.41
N LEU A 8 1.17 25.72 -14.30
CA LEU A 8 2.36 25.59 -15.15
C LEU A 8 3.62 25.62 -14.28
N MET A 9 4.60 24.78 -14.59
CA MET A 9 5.99 25.19 -14.88
C MET A 9 6.88 23.99 -15.29
N VAL A 10 7.45 24.12 -16.50
CA VAL A 10 8.69 23.56 -17.08
C VAL A 10 8.84 22.04 -17.39
N GLY A 11 8.96 21.75 -18.70
CA GLY A 11 10.18 21.10 -19.22
C GLY A 11 10.22 19.57 -19.35
N SER A 12 9.88 19.10 -20.55
CA SER A 12 10.39 17.91 -21.27
C SER A 12 11.29 16.90 -20.54
N LEU A 13 10.76 15.70 -20.30
CA LEU A 13 11.33 14.43 -20.76
C LEU A 13 10.28 13.34 -20.52
N THR A 14 9.81 12.75 -21.62
CA THR A 14 8.94 11.58 -21.63
C THR A 14 9.70 10.37 -21.08
N LEU A 15 9.73 10.24 -19.76
CA LEU A 15 9.90 8.94 -19.12
C LEU A 15 8.49 8.35 -19.04
N GLY A 16 8.29 7.17 -19.62
CA GLY A 16 7.02 6.45 -19.57
C GLY A 16 6.55 6.32 -18.13
N CYS A 17 5.71 7.25 -17.69
CA CYS A 17 5.08 7.21 -16.40
C CYS A 17 3.98 6.16 -16.56
N ILE A 18 4.23 4.95 -16.06
CA ILE A 18 3.13 4.10 -15.64
C ILE A 18 2.44 4.94 -14.57
N ALA A 19 1.42 5.70 -14.96
CA ALA A 19 0.49 6.31 -14.03
C ALA A 19 -0.19 5.14 -13.33
N GLN A 20 0.44 4.68 -12.25
CA GLN A 20 -0.21 3.75 -11.35
C GLN A 20 -1.27 4.58 -10.67
N ASP A 21 -2.53 4.40 -11.08
CA ASP A 21 -3.66 5.14 -10.53
C ASP A 21 -3.62 5.02 -9.00
N THR A 22 -3.29 6.13 -8.32
CA THR A 22 -3.27 6.16 -6.87
C THR A 22 -4.67 6.46 -6.36
N PHE A 23 -5.13 5.74 -5.34
CA PHE A 23 -6.43 6.00 -4.72
C PHE A 23 -6.28 6.35 -3.24
N THR A 24 -7.34 6.93 -2.67
CA THR A 24 -7.48 7.20 -1.23
C THR A 24 -8.62 6.40 -0.64
N LEU A 25 -8.61 6.18 0.69
CA LEU A 25 -9.70 5.50 1.40
C LEU A 25 -11.06 6.23 1.33
N LYS A 26 -11.10 7.45 0.76
CA LYS A 26 -12.31 8.25 0.57
C LYS A 26 -12.88 8.17 -0.86
N ASP A 27 -12.15 7.56 -1.77
CA ASP A 27 -12.58 7.44 -3.15
C ASP A 27 -13.70 6.40 -3.26
N THR A 28 -14.53 6.50 -4.30
CA THR A 28 -15.69 5.62 -4.49
C THR A 28 -15.61 4.77 -5.76
N SER A 29 -14.59 5.01 -6.59
CA SER A 29 -14.37 4.32 -7.85
C SER A 29 -12.92 3.92 -7.95
N PHE A 30 -12.67 2.68 -8.38
CA PHE A 30 -11.33 2.12 -8.42
C PHE A 30 -11.09 1.36 -9.72
N ALA A 31 -9.82 1.26 -10.10
CA ALA A 31 -9.36 0.40 -11.19
C ALA A 31 -8.53 -0.75 -10.62
N VAL A 32 -8.57 -1.90 -11.29
CA VAL A 32 -7.63 -2.99 -10.99
C VAL A 32 -6.21 -2.51 -11.24
N GLY A 33 -5.32 -2.75 -10.28
CA GLY A 33 -3.95 -2.26 -10.27
C GLY A 33 -3.76 -0.89 -9.61
N ALA A 34 -4.84 -0.21 -9.19
CA ALA A 34 -4.75 1.02 -8.42
C ALA A 34 -4.09 0.77 -7.06
N ARG A 35 -3.31 1.75 -6.58
CA ARG A 35 -2.51 1.62 -5.35
C ARG A 35 -2.77 2.73 -4.34
N LEU A 36 -2.87 2.36 -3.07
CA LEU A 36 -2.79 3.28 -1.94
C LEU A 36 -1.44 3.09 -1.28
N VAL A 37 -0.64 4.16 -1.22
CA VAL A 37 0.63 4.18 -0.49
C VAL A 37 0.39 4.81 0.89
N THR A 38 0.85 4.14 1.95
CA THR A 38 0.73 4.63 3.31
C THR A 38 2.02 4.47 4.11
N TYR A 39 2.21 5.41 5.03
CA TYR A 39 3.29 5.44 6.03
C TYR A 39 2.73 5.39 7.46
N GLN A 40 1.42 5.21 7.61
CA GLN A 40 0.75 5.23 8.91
C GLN A 40 0.71 3.86 9.60
N ILE A 41 1.00 2.78 8.86
CA ILE A 41 1.11 1.43 9.43
C ILE A 41 2.53 1.28 10.00
N LEU A 42 2.68 1.70 11.26
CA LEU A 42 3.96 1.68 11.97
C LEU A 42 4.15 0.36 12.74
N PHE A 43 5.36 -0.17 12.65
CA PHE A 43 5.78 -1.39 13.35
C PHE A 43 6.81 -1.09 14.42
N ASP A 44 6.87 -1.95 15.44
CA ASP A 44 7.96 -1.95 16.40
C ASP A 44 9.31 -2.27 15.72
N TYR A 45 10.38 -1.80 16.35
CA TYR A 45 11.73 -2.00 15.85
C TYR A 45 12.00 -3.49 15.67
N ASN A 46 12.40 -3.85 14.44
CA ASN A 46 12.73 -5.21 14.05
C ASN A 46 11.61 -6.26 14.25
N ALA A 47 10.36 -5.82 14.35
CA ALA A 47 9.21 -6.67 14.61
C ALA A 47 8.08 -6.47 13.59
N ALA A 48 7.10 -7.37 13.65
CA ALA A 48 5.83 -7.31 12.92
C ALA A 48 4.66 -6.88 13.82
N THR A 49 4.94 -6.52 15.07
CA THR A 49 3.98 -5.95 16.01
C THR A 49 3.69 -4.51 15.62
N PHE A 50 2.41 -4.13 15.63
CA PHE A 50 1.97 -2.77 15.35
C PHE A 50 2.19 -1.87 16.56
N ARG A 51 2.58 -0.63 16.30
CA ARG A 51 2.54 0.40 17.33
C ARG A 51 1.10 0.88 17.55
N SER A 52 0.82 1.44 18.73
CA SER A 52 -0.52 1.94 19.07
C SER A 52 -1.05 2.98 18.07
N GLU A 53 -0.16 3.77 17.47
CA GLU A 53 -0.51 4.80 16.50
C GLU A 53 -0.99 4.24 15.14
N ALA A 54 -0.69 2.96 14.84
CA ALA A 54 -1.09 2.32 13.59
C ALA A 54 -2.55 1.86 13.57
N TYR A 55 -3.12 1.52 14.74
CA TYR A 55 -4.45 0.93 14.84
C TYR A 55 -5.57 1.81 14.26
N PRO A 56 -5.63 3.13 14.50
CA PRO A 56 -6.68 3.98 13.90
C PRO A 56 -6.68 3.93 12.37
N TYR A 57 -5.50 3.85 11.75
CA TYR A 57 -5.39 3.75 10.30
C TYR A 57 -5.74 2.34 9.80
N LEU A 58 -5.32 1.29 10.52
CA LEU A 58 -5.71 -0.08 10.21
C LEU A 58 -7.23 -0.26 10.29
N ASP A 59 -7.89 0.31 11.29
CA ASP A 59 -9.34 0.29 11.43
C ASP A 59 -10.04 1.06 10.29
N SER A 60 -9.43 2.14 9.78
CA SER A 60 -9.92 2.83 8.59
C SER A 60 -9.87 1.95 7.33
N ILE A 61 -8.83 1.10 7.20
CA ILE A 61 -8.75 0.10 6.12
C ILE A 61 -9.82 -0.98 6.28
N VAL A 62 -10.10 -1.41 7.51
CA VAL A 62 -11.19 -2.37 7.78
C VAL A 62 -12.52 -1.78 7.32
N GLN A 63 -12.83 -0.55 7.74
CA GLN A 63 -14.07 0.12 7.34
C GLN A 63 -14.19 0.25 5.82
N PHE A 64 -13.10 0.64 5.16
CA PHE A 64 -13.02 0.70 3.71
C PHE A 64 -13.33 -0.66 3.06
N MET A 65 -12.71 -1.74 3.53
CA MET A 65 -12.93 -3.09 3.00
C MET A 65 -14.35 -3.62 3.26
N GLN A 66 -14.99 -3.18 4.35
CA GLN A 66 -16.39 -3.48 4.66
C GLN A 66 -17.36 -2.71 3.74
N GLN A 67 -17.06 -1.44 3.45
CA GLN A 67 -17.86 -0.61 2.53
C GLN A 67 -17.75 -1.06 1.08
N HIS A 68 -16.66 -1.73 0.72
CA HIS A 68 -16.39 -2.21 -0.63
C HIS A 68 -16.24 -3.75 -0.65
N PRO A 69 -17.31 -4.52 -0.42
CA PRO A 69 -17.25 -5.98 -0.26
C PRO A 69 -16.76 -6.71 -1.52
N ASN A 70 -16.82 -6.05 -2.67
CA ASN A 70 -16.41 -6.57 -3.96
C ASN A 70 -14.91 -6.38 -4.29
N LEU A 71 -14.16 -5.68 -3.43
CA LEU A 71 -12.74 -5.48 -3.63
C LEU A 71 -11.93 -6.63 -3.03
N THR A 72 -10.96 -7.08 -3.83
CA THR A 72 -9.85 -7.92 -3.37
C THR A 72 -8.57 -7.09 -3.43
N ILE A 73 -7.80 -7.08 -2.34
CA ILE A 73 -6.58 -6.28 -2.22
C ILE A 73 -5.35 -7.14 -1.93
N GLU A 74 -4.21 -6.63 -2.35
CA GLU A 74 -2.89 -7.12 -1.98
C GLU A 74 -2.19 -6.08 -1.08
N VAL A 75 -1.67 -6.54 0.06
CA VAL A 75 -0.86 -5.75 0.98
C VAL A 75 0.62 -6.01 0.70
N GLY A 76 1.32 -4.99 0.23
CA GLY A 76 2.75 -4.97 -0.01
C GLY A 76 3.51 -4.20 1.07
N ASN A 77 4.62 -4.74 1.59
CA ASN A 77 5.56 -3.95 2.39
C ASN A 77 6.92 -3.86 1.69
N HIS A 78 7.47 -2.64 1.75
CA HIS A 78 8.72 -2.25 1.12
C HIS A 78 9.73 -1.83 2.18
N ARG A 79 11.01 -1.93 1.84
CA ARG A 79 12.13 -1.40 2.64
C ARG A 79 12.92 -0.41 1.80
N ASP A 80 13.76 0.39 2.45
CA ASP A 80 14.90 1.01 1.78
C ASP A 80 15.86 -0.02 1.14
N GLU A 81 16.63 0.46 0.18
CA GLU A 81 17.62 -0.27 -0.61
C GLU A 81 18.96 -0.51 0.12
N ARG A 82 19.09 -0.09 1.39
CA ARG A 82 20.31 -0.27 2.17
C ARG A 82 20.23 -1.58 2.95
N GLY A 83 20.49 -2.70 2.28
CA GLY A 83 20.79 -3.97 2.95
C GLY A 83 20.20 -5.20 2.27
N SER A 84 21.08 -6.05 1.72
CA SER A 84 20.74 -7.27 1.01
C SER A 84 20.67 -8.50 1.93
N ASP A 85 19.92 -8.41 3.03
CA ASP A 85 19.83 -9.52 3.99
C ASP A 85 18.61 -10.40 3.77
N LYS A 86 18.82 -11.73 3.75
CA LYS A 86 17.75 -12.75 3.79
C LYS A 86 16.78 -12.51 4.95
N TYR A 87 17.28 -11.94 6.05
CA TYR A 87 16.49 -11.50 7.19
C TYR A 87 15.46 -10.43 6.80
N SER A 88 15.84 -9.50 5.93
CA SER A 88 15.00 -8.40 5.49
C SER A 88 13.78 -8.84 4.70
N ARG A 89 13.97 -9.88 3.87
CA ARG A 89 12.94 -10.59 3.10
C ARG A 89 11.86 -11.18 3.99
N ARG A 90 12.31 -11.88 5.02
CA ARG A 90 11.43 -12.46 6.02
C ARG A 90 10.65 -11.36 6.74
N LEU A 91 11.31 -10.26 7.12
CA LEU A 91 10.68 -9.17 7.86
C LEU A 91 9.57 -8.46 7.06
N THR A 92 9.78 -8.16 5.78
CA THR A 92 8.73 -7.53 4.94
C THR A 92 7.56 -8.48 4.73
N ALA A 93 7.81 -9.77 4.49
CA ALA A 93 6.78 -10.77 4.33
C ALA A 93 5.93 -10.94 5.61
N ILE A 94 6.55 -11.04 6.79
CA ILE A 94 5.80 -11.17 8.05
C ILE A 94 5.02 -9.91 8.40
N ARG A 95 5.52 -8.72 8.04
CA ARG A 95 4.80 -7.44 8.24
C ARG A 95 3.55 -7.35 7.36
N SER A 96 3.66 -7.71 6.08
CA SER A 96 2.49 -7.76 5.20
C SER A 96 1.47 -8.79 5.68
N LYS A 97 1.95 -9.94 6.16
CA LYS A 97 1.08 -10.96 6.76
C LYS A 97 0.41 -10.46 8.04
N ALA A 98 1.11 -9.72 8.89
CA ALA A 98 0.52 -9.14 10.10
C ALA A 98 -0.65 -8.20 9.77
N VAL A 99 -0.54 -7.39 8.71
CA VAL A 99 -1.64 -6.51 8.26
C VAL A 99 -2.83 -7.33 7.78
N VAL A 100 -2.59 -8.33 6.93
CA VAL A 100 -3.67 -9.22 6.47
C VAL A 100 -4.34 -9.94 7.64
N ASN A 101 -3.56 -10.47 8.59
CA ASN A 101 -4.10 -11.13 9.78
C ASN A 101 -5.00 -10.18 10.59
N TYR A 102 -4.56 -8.94 10.80
CA TYR A 102 -5.37 -7.93 11.50
C TYR A 102 -6.72 -7.69 10.79
N LEU A 103 -6.71 -7.55 9.46
CA LEU A 103 -7.94 -7.37 8.69
C LEU A 103 -8.87 -8.58 8.78
N VAL A 104 -8.31 -9.80 8.76
CA VAL A 104 -9.07 -11.05 8.94
C VAL A 104 -9.69 -11.14 10.33
N GLU A 105 -8.93 -10.82 11.39
CA GLU A 105 -9.42 -10.78 12.76
C GLU A 105 -10.57 -9.78 12.95
N LYS A 106 -10.59 -8.72 12.14
CA LYS A 106 -11.67 -7.72 12.10
C LYS A 106 -12.83 -8.09 11.16
N GLY A 107 -12.84 -9.30 10.62
CA GLY A 107 -13.96 -9.87 9.87
C GLY A 107 -13.88 -9.74 8.35
N ILE A 108 -12.74 -9.33 7.78
CA ILE A 108 -12.55 -9.35 6.32
C ILE A 108 -12.24 -10.79 5.88
N ALA A 109 -12.96 -11.28 4.87
CA ALA A 109 -12.76 -12.62 4.34
C ALA A 109 -11.31 -12.82 3.83
N PRO A 110 -10.59 -13.89 4.23
CA PRO A 110 -9.21 -14.14 3.79
C PRO A 110 -9.06 -14.24 2.27
N THR A 111 -10.09 -14.70 1.56
CA THR A 111 -10.11 -14.79 0.09
C THR A 111 -9.98 -13.43 -0.59
N ARG A 112 -10.31 -12.34 0.11
CA ARG A 112 -10.23 -10.95 -0.38
C ARG A 112 -8.87 -10.30 -0.14
N LEU A 113 -7.93 -11.02 0.50
CA LEU A 113 -6.68 -10.46 1.01
C LEU A 113 -5.50 -11.31 0.56
N THR A 114 -4.49 -10.65 -0.01
CA THR A 114 -3.19 -11.28 -0.31
C THR A 114 -2.08 -10.47 0.38
N SER A 115 -1.08 -11.14 0.96
CA SER A 115 0.10 -10.47 1.52
C SER A 115 1.34 -10.74 0.65
N ARG A 116 2.12 -9.70 0.32
CA ARG A 116 3.44 -9.82 -0.32
C ARG A 116 4.51 -8.97 0.35
N GLY A 117 5.71 -9.52 0.48
CA GLY A 117 6.91 -8.76 0.85
C GLY A 117 7.68 -8.39 -0.40
N TYR A 118 7.77 -7.10 -0.73
CA TYR A 118 8.43 -6.64 -1.95
C TYR A 118 9.89 -6.23 -1.74
N GLU A 119 10.34 -6.12 -0.49
CA GLU A 119 11.74 -5.81 -0.16
C GLU A 119 12.21 -4.51 -0.83
N GLU A 120 13.38 -4.55 -1.49
CA GLU A 120 13.96 -3.51 -2.32
C GLU A 120 13.64 -3.71 -3.81
N SER A 121 12.88 -4.74 -4.19
CA SER A 121 12.65 -5.09 -5.59
C SER A 121 11.79 -4.09 -6.35
N ARG A 122 11.11 -3.18 -5.63
CA ARG A 122 10.23 -2.14 -6.18
C ARG A 122 10.42 -0.80 -5.43
N PRO A 123 11.60 -0.17 -5.55
CA PRO A 123 11.85 1.10 -4.88
C PRO A 123 10.97 2.18 -5.51
N LEU A 124 10.41 3.05 -4.68
CA LEU A 124 9.74 4.26 -5.16
C LEU A 124 10.77 5.28 -5.64
N VAL A 125 11.91 5.34 -4.92
CA VAL A 125 13.07 6.15 -5.26
C VAL A 125 14.25 5.21 -5.46
N SER A 126 14.66 5.01 -6.71
CA SER A 126 15.86 4.24 -7.05
C SER A 126 17.13 5.04 -6.76
N ASN A 127 18.15 4.40 -6.19
CA ASN A 127 19.43 5.03 -5.83
C ASN A 127 19.24 6.21 -4.86
N ALA A 128 18.43 5.98 -3.82
CA ALA A 128 18.24 6.89 -2.71
C ALA A 128 19.59 7.22 -2.03
N LYS A 129 19.86 8.51 -1.86
CA LYS A 129 21.08 9.04 -1.25
C LYS A 129 20.81 9.72 0.08
N THR A 130 19.61 10.25 0.27
CA THR A 130 19.24 10.96 1.50
C THR A 130 18.36 10.11 2.41
N GLU A 131 18.35 10.40 3.71
CA GLU A 131 17.52 9.65 4.65
C GLU A 131 16.03 9.78 4.32
N GLU A 132 15.59 10.95 3.83
CA GLU A 132 14.23 11.20 3.39
C GLU A 132 13.84 10.29 2.21
N GLU A 133 14.76 10.04 1.28
CA GLU A 133 14.53 9.12 0.16
C GLU A 133 14.40 7.67 0.64
N HIS A 134 15.24 7.26 1.58
CA HIS A 134 15.12 5.94 2.21
C HIS A 134 13.82 5.81 3.02
N GLN A 135 13.37 6.86 3.72
CA GLN A 135 12.07 6.88 4.40
C GLN A 135 10.92 6.64 3.42
N ARG A 136 10.95 7.28 2.24
CA ARG A 136 9.93 7.08 1.20
C ARG A 136 9.87 5.63 0.71
N ASN A 137 10.98 4.90 0.73
CA ASN A 137 10.99 3.49 0.36
C ASN A 137 10.46 2.56 1.47
N ARG A 138 10.44 3.00 2.74
CA ARG A 138 9.85 2.26 3.88
C ARG A 138 8.35 2.50 3.99
N ARG A 139 7.59 1.91 3.07
CA ARG A 139 6.14 2.12 2.93
C ARG A 139 5.36 0.81 2.90
N THR A 140 4.07 0.91 3.21
CA THR A 140 3.08 -0.13 2.92
C THR A 140 2.24 0.31 1.73
N GLU A 141 1.91 -0.64 0.87
CA GLU A 141 1.04 -0.43 -0.29
C GLU A 141 -0.17 -1.36 -0.20
N LEU A 142 -1.35 -0.84 -0.51
CA LEU A 142 -2.52 -1.63 -0.81
C LEU A 142 -2.79 -1.54 -2.30
N MET A 143 -2.85 -2.66 -2.99
CA MET A 143 -3.13 -2.72 -4.42
C MET A 143 -4.43 -3.46 -4.66
N ILE A 144 -5.30 -2.90 -5.48
CA ILE A 144 -6.53 -3.59 -5.88
C ILE A 144 -6.18 -4.64 -6.94
N ILE A 145 -6.49 -5.90 -6.67
CA ILE A 145 -6.16 -7.02 -7.57
C ILE A 145 -7.37 -7.54 -8.34
N SER A 146 -8.57 -7.43 -7.78
CA SER A 146 -9.82 -7.68 -8.50
C SER A 146 -10.94 -6.80 -7.96
N ILE A 147 -11.93 -6.57 -8.82
CA ILE A 147 -13.19 -5.91 -8.50
C ILE A 147 -14.27 -6.83 -9.03
N ASP A 148 -14.98 -7.50 -8.13
CA ASP A 148 -16.06 -8.40 -8.52
C ASP A 148 -17.30 -7.55 -8.87
N ALA A 149 -17.98 -7.84 -9.98
CA ALA A 149 -19.06 -6.99 -10.50
C ALA A 149 -20.42 -7.21 -9.81
N ASP A 150 -20.53 -8.18 -8.89
CA ASP A 150 -21.81 -8.87 -8.62
C ASP A 150 -22.36 -8.70 -7.21
N HIS A 151 -22.39 -7.50 -6.65
CA HIS A 151 -23.28 -7.21 -5.51
C HIS A 151 -24.22 -6.06 -5.86
N LYS A 152 -25.05 -6.27 -6.88
CA LYS A 152 -26.37 -5.62 -6.96
C LYS A 152 -27.34 -6.50 -6.19
N GLU A 153 -27.67 -6.13 -4.95
CA GLU A 153 -29.01 -6.43 -4.42
C GLU A 153 -30.01 -5.41 -4.96
#